data_AF-A0AAV8XK60-F1
#
_entry.id   AF-A0AAV8XK60-F1
#
_cell.length_a   1.000
_cell.length_b   1.000
_cell.length_c   1.000
_cell.angle_alpha   90.00
_cell.angle_beta   90.00
_cell.angle_gamma   90.00
#
_symmetry.space_group_name_H-M   'P 1'
#
loop_
_entity.id
_entity.type
_entity.pdbx_description
1 polymer ?
#
loop_
_entity_poly.entity_id
_entity_poly.type
_entity_poly.pdbx_seq_one_letter_code
_entity_poly.pdbx_strand_id
1 'polypeptide(L)'
;MKLDTGPILLQEQCDVLEEDTVDTLYKRFLYPVGVSAVARAVDLVADGSAPKLIQSEKGGHLRPHAQQAGTAEGKMKNAATLDQITKQVEIEYTPEEKNLIESVRDIWEAILSLDIDDDTDFFAAGAGSMDVVRLVEEVKDVFKTELENDDVFMAPTFSEFCSNVVQKSRGGNVQAEIEYRAIELEVNKMKVRFPCQLFINGEFVDAENGKSTPTINPATEELICDVQCASKNDVDKAVEAAKKAFESGEWSKISARERGQLLFRLADLMQEHKEELATIESIDSGAVYTLALKTHVGMSIETWRYFAGWTDKIQGSTIPVSHARPNRNLSFTKKEPIGVCGLITPWNYPLMMLSWKMAACLAAGNTVLIKPAQVSPLTALKFAELSVKAGIPPGVINVLTGTGVKEGAKLEYGGKRLKRPGYFLEPTVFSNVEDHMYIAKEEAFGPVMIVSRFNNGDIDGVLKRANATEYGLASGVFTKDISKALRFAERVEAGTVLLTHTIKQMSRRLLVDLNSPDLEKIW
;
A
#
# COMPACT_ATOMS: atom_id res chain seq x y z
N MET A 1 -4.74 -18.05 17.25
CA MET A 1 -3.62 -17.83 16.31
C MET A 1 -2.92 -16.58 16.79
N LYS A 2 -1.74 -16.72 17.40
CA LYS A 2 -1.01 -15.62 18.06
C LYS A 2 -0.05 -14.95 17.06
N LEU A 3 -0.15 -13.63 16.90
CA LEU A 3 0.91 -12.80 16.32
C LEU A 3 1.74 -12.23 17.48
N ASP A 4 2.66 -13.05 17.98
CA ASP A 4 3.76 -12.58 18.83
C ASP A 4 4.87 -12.07 17.89
N THR A 5 5.27 -10.81 18.05
CA THR A 5 6.37 -10.19 17.30
C THR A 5 7.58 -9.88 18.18
N GLY A 6 7.78 -10.67 19.25
CA GLY A 6 9.10 -10.96 19.84
C GLY A 6 10.04 -11.64 18.81
N PRO A 7 11.29 -12.04 19.15
CA PRO A 7 12.48 -12.12 18.26
C PRO A 7 12.41 -13.19 17.14
N ILE A 8 11.42 -13.07 16.26
CA ILE A 8 11.00 -13.98 15.19
C ILE A 8 11.36 -13.40 13.81
N LEU A 9 11.84 -12.15 13.76
CA LEU A 9 12.47 -11.64 12.55
C LEU A 9 13.78 -12.41 12.34
N LEU A 10 14.01 -12.93 11.13
CA LEU A 10 15.33 -13.42 10.71
C LEU A 10 16.32 -12.25 10.83
N GLN A 11 16.97 -12.17 12.00
CA GLN A 11 17.94 -11.14 12.30
C GLN A 11 19.25 -11.56 11.67
N GLU A 12 19.60 -10.87 10.61
CA GLU A 12 20.86 -11.05 9.92
C GLU A 12 21.71 -9.81 10.21
N GLN A 13 23.02 -10.01 10.35
CA GLN A 13 23.99 -8.95 10.56
C GLN A 13 25.17 -9.12 9.60
N CYS A 14 25.76 -8.00 9.18
CA CYS A 14 27.05 -8.00 8.51
C CYS A 14 27.95 -6.92 9.11
N ASP A 15 29.26 -7.13 8.99
CA ASP A 15 30.24 -6.11 9.32
C ASP A 15 30.14 -4.96 8.31
N VAL A 16 30.09 -3.71 8.79
CA VAL A 16 30.17 -2.52 7.93
C VAL A 16 31.65 -2.23 7.66
N LEU A 17 32.03 -2.19 6.38
CA LEU A 17 33.39 -1.92 5.92
C LEU A 17 33.61 -0.41 5.76
N GLU A 18 34.86 0.05 5.82
CA GLU A 18 35.20 1.48 5.71
C GLU A 18 34.75 2.12 4.39
N GLU A 19 34.69 1.34 3.31
CA GLU A 19 34.27 1.78 1.98
C GLU A 19 32.77 1.60 1.71
N ASP A 20 31.98 1.16 2.72
CA ASP A 20 30.56 0.94 2.52
C ASP A 20 29.78 2.24 2.35
N THR A 21 29.04 2.30 1.25
CA THR A 21 27.93 3.22 1.05
C THR A 21 26.61 2.51 1.37
N VAL A 22 25.52 3.26 1.49
CA VAL A 22 24.16 2.67 1.64
C VAL A 22 23.85 1.73 0.48
N ASP A 23 24.27 2.08 -0.75
CA ASP A 23 24.07 1.28 -1.95
C ASP A 23 24.89 -0.02 -1.94
N THR A 24 26.15 0.02 -1.48
CA THR A 24 26.97 -1.21 -1.37
C THR A 24 26.46 -2.12 -0.25
N LEU A 25 26.04 -1.56 0.89
CA LEU A 25 25.35 -2.30 1.97
C LEU A 25 24.03 -2.91 1.49
N TYR A 26 23.26 -2.18 0.69
CA TYR A 26 22.03 -2.68 0.11
C TYR A 26 22.30 -3.85 -0.82
N LYS A 27 23.18 -3.66 -1.82
CA LYS A 27 23.49 -4.68 -2.83
C LYS A 27 24.18 -5.92 -2.27
N ARG A 28 25.11 -5.77 -1.33
CA ARG A 28 25.90 -6.90 -0.80
C ARG A 28 25.24 -7.62 0.36
N PHE A 29 24.32 -6.96 1.06
CA PHE A 29 23.71 -7.50 2.28
C PHE A 29 22.20 -7.36 2.27
N LEU A 30 21.63 -6.15 2.40
CA LEU A 30 20.18 -6.01 2.66
C LEU A 30 19.31 -6.66 1.59
N TYR A 31 19.68 -6.54 0.32
CA TYR A 31 18.96 -7.13 -0.80
C TYR A 31 19.08 -8.66 -0.85
N PRO A 32 20.28 -9.28 -1.01
CA PRO A 32 20.39 -10.73 -1.08
C PRO A 32 19.97 -11.43 0.21
N VAL A 33 20.21 -10.81 1.36
CA VAL A 33 19.80 -11.34 2.66
C VAL A 33 18.32 -11.14 2.89
N GLY A 34 17.74 -10.01 2.48
CA GLY A 34 16.29 -9.80 2.50
C GLY A 34 15.54 -10.81 1.64
N VAL A 35 15.99 -11.04 0.40
CA VAL A 35 15.40 -12.04 -0.51
C VAL A 35 15.54 -13.45 0.05
N SER A 36 16.74 -13.85 0.48
CA SER A 36 16.95 -15.18 1.06
C SER A 36 16.27 -15.35 2.42
N ALA A 37 16.07 -14.29 3.20
CA ALA A 37 15.30 -14.33 4.44
C ALA A 37 13.82 -14.50 4.15
N VAL A 38 13.26 -13.82 3.15
CA VAL A 38 11.87 -14.04 2.71
C VAL A 38 11.69 -15.46 2.16
N ALA A 39 12.60 -15.94 1.30
CA ALA A 39 12.56 -17.29 0.77
C ALA A 39 12.70 -18.35 1.87
N ARG A 40 13.63 -18.18 2.82
CA ARG A 40 13.78 -19.06 3.99
C ARG A 40 12.57 -18.99 4.90
N ALA A 41 11.99 -17.82 5.14
CA ALA A 41 10.77 -17.69 5.91
C ALA A 41 9.62 -18.46 5.23
N VAL A 42 9.51 -18.37 3.90
CA VAL A 42 8.54 -19.14 3.11
C VAL A 42 8.83 -20.64 3.19
N ASP A 43 10.09 -21.07 3.09
CA ASP A 43 10.48 -22.49 3.14
C ASP A 43 10.27 -23.08 4.54
N LEU A 44 10.69 -22.38 5.60
CA LEU A 44 10.45 -22.72 7.01
C LEU A 44 8.95 -22.80 7.34
N VAL A 45 8.15 -21.95 6.70
CA VAL A 45 6.70 -21.95 6.85
C VAL A 45 6.08 -23.10 6.03
N ALA A 46 6.62 -23.41 4.85
CA ALA A 46 6.16 -24.48 3.98
C ALA A 46 6.49 -25.88 4.52
N ASP A 47 7.65 -26.05 5.15
CA ASP A 47 8.12 -27.31 5.74
C ASP A 47 7.67 -27.51 7.20
N GLY A 48 7.08 -26.48 7.81
CA GLY A 48 6.57 -26.52 9.17
C GLY A 48 7.65 -26.43 10.26
N SER A 49 8.90 -26.14 9.91
CA SER A 49 10.05 -25.99 10.80
C SER A 49 10.30 -24.55 11.27
N ALA A 50 9.47 -23.59 10.83
CA ALA A 50 9.48 -22.21 11.33
C ALA A 50 9.51 -22.19 12.86
N PRO A 51 10.38 -21.37 13.48
CA PRO A 51 10.50 -21.30 14.93
C PRO A 51 9.13 -21.07 15.60
N LYS A 52 8.73 -22.00 16.46
CA LYS A 52 7.50 -21.94 17.26
C LYS A 52 7.89 -21.80 18.72
N LEU A 53 7.43 -20.73 19.38
CA LEU A 53 7.46 -20.68 20.83
C LEU A 53 6.25 -21.46 21.35
N ILE A 54 6.47 -22.72 21.74
CA ILE A 54 5.57 -23.39 22.68
C ILE A 54 5.88 -22.78 24.04
N GLN A 55 4.88 -22.14 24.66
CA GLN A 55 5.02 -21.52 25.97
C GLN A 55 5.52 -22.56 26.98
N SER A 56 6.73 -22.36 27.52
CA SER A 56 7.33 -23.22 28.54
C SER A 56 7.35 -22.50 29.89
N GLU A 57 7.16 -23.26 30.97
CA GLU A 57 6.83 -22.73 32.29
C GLU A 57 8.01 -22.10 33.08
N LYS A 58 9.27 -22.10 32.61
CA LYS A 58 10.40 -21.56 33.41
C LYS A 58 11.58 -21.00 32.60
N GLY A 59 11.93 -19.74 32.88
CA GLY A 59 13.29 -19.17 33.09
C GLY A 59 14.37 -19.29 31.99
N GLY A 60 14.86 -18.15 31.48
CA GLY A 60 15.80 -18.06 30.33
C GLY A 60 17.29 -17.91 30.65
N HIS A 61 18.13 -17.73 29.61
CA HIS A 61 19.42 -17.00 29.54
C HIS A 61 20.06 -17.07 28.12
N LEU A 62 20.96 -16.12 27.82
CA LEU A 62 21.37 -15.67 26.47
C LEU A 62 22.90 -15.86 26.19
N ARG A 63 23.27 -16.18 24.91
CA ARG A 63 24.51 -15.90 24.10
C ARG A 63 25.85 -16.66 24.35
N PRO A 64 26.91 -16.60 23.47
CA PRO A 64 27.12 -16.26 22.02
C PRO A 64 28.21 -17.08 21.20
N HIS A 65 28.54 -16.67 19.94
CA HIS A 65 29.76 -16.87 19.07
C HIS A 65 29.73 -17.94 17.92
N ALA A 66 30.37 -17.84 16.73
CA ALA A 66 31.21 -16.86 15.98
C ALA A 66 31.49 -17.33 14.49
N GLN A 67 31.94 -16.39 13.62
CA GLN A 67 32.85 -16.48 12.42
C GLN A 67 32.46 -17.39 11.21
N GLN A 68 32.80 -17.16 9.92
CA GLN A 68 33.98 -16.55 9.26
C GLN A 68 33.70 -16.26 7.75
N ALA A 69 34.53 -15.41 7.13
CA ALA A 69 34.43 -14.82 5.79
C ALA A 69 35.00 -15.65 4.60
N GLY A 70 34.71 -15.23 3.36
CA GLY A 70 35.39 -15.68 2.13
C GLY A 70 35.17 -14.74 0.93
N THR A 71 36.28 -14.23 0.36
CA THR A 71 36.43 -13.20 -0.69
C THR A 71 36.58 -13.78 -2.11
N ALA A 72 36.15 -13.08 -3.16
CA ALA A 72 36.82 -13.07 -4.49
C ALA A 72 36.32 -11.94 -5.42
N GLU A 73 37.28 -11.25 -6.07
CA GLU A 73 37.16 -10.10 -6.97
C GLU A 73 36.75 -10.46 -8.41
N GLY A 74 36.15 -9.51 -9.15
CA GLY A 74 35.89 -9.64 -10.59
C GLY A 74 35.48 -8.34 -11.29
N LYS A 75 36.47 -7.66 -11.88
CA LYS A 75 36.46 -6.35 -12.59
C LYS A 75 35.30 -6.08 -13.56
N MET A 76 34.65 -4.92 -13.44
CA MET A 76 33.71 -4.34 -14.42
C MET A 76 34.42 -3.78 -15.66
N LYS A 77 33.84 -4.03 -16.83
CA LYS A 77 34.23 -3.47 -18.15
C LYS A 77 33.44 -2.19 -18.43
N ASN A 78 34.06 -1.33 -19.25
CA ASN A 78 33.71 0.05 -19.57
C ASN A 78 32.35 0.21 -20.28
N ALA A 79 31.64 1.30 -19.96
CA ALA A 79 30.28 1.64 -20.38
C ALA A 79 30.29 2.47 -21.68
N ALA A 80 30.58 1.84 -22.82
CA ALA A 80 30.58 2.52 -24.11
C ALA A 80 30.07 1.66 -25.28
N THR A 81 29.18 0.70 -25.03
CA THR A 81 28.57 -0.08 -26.12
C THR A 81 27.26 -0.69 -25.66
N LEU A 82 26.20 0.10 -25.71
CA LEU A 82 24.81 -0.37 -25.62
C LEU A 82 23.95 0.63 -26.39
N ASP A 83 24.18 0.66 -27.71
CA ASP A 83 23.15 1.09 -28.66
C ASP A 83 21.96 0.15 -28.48
N GLN A 84 20.88 0.62 -27.86
CA GLN A 84 19.60 -0.04 -27.90
C GLN A 84 18.59 0.84 -28.63
N ILE A 85 18.35 0.39 -29.86
CA ILE A 85 17.26 0.67 -30.77
C ILE A 85 15.95 0.87 -30.00
N THR A 86 15.51 2.13 -29.91
CA THR A 86 14.12 2.50 -29.62
C THR A 86 13.27 2.06 -30.83
N LYS A 87 12.40 1.07 -30.65
CA LYS A 87 11.34 0.79 -31.62
C LYS A 87 10.29 1.89 -31.50
N GLN A 88 10.32 2.85 -32.43
CA GLN A 88 9.20 3.77 -32.66
C GLN A 88 7.96 2.94 -33.04
N VAL A 89 6.85 3.16 -32.33
CA VAL A 89 5.54 2.64 -32.71
C VAL A 89 5.01 3.58 -33.79
N GLU A 90 4.90 3.12 -35.04
CA GLU A 90 4.26 3.89 -36.11
C GLU A 90 2.77 4.06 -35.78
N ILE A 91 2.36 5.30 -35.49
CA ILE A 91 0.96 5.67 -35.30
C ILE A 91 0.35 5.98 -36.67
N GLU A 92 -0.73 5.29 -37.04
CA GLU A 92 -1.52 5.66 -38.20
C GLU A 92 -2.43 6.85 -37.86
N TYR A 93 -2.21 7.98 -38.54
CA TYR A 93 -2.99 9.22 -38.40
C TYR A 93 -4.20 9.24 -39.32
N THR A 94 -5.34 9.70 -38.81
CA THR A 94 -6.53 9.99 -39.64
C THR A 94 -6.25 11.18 -40.57
N PRO A 95 -7.01 11.35 -41.67
CA PRO A 95 -6.84 12.50 -42.56
C PRO A 95 -7.01 13.85 -41.85
N GLU A 96 -7.86 13.90 -40.81
CA GLU A 96 -8.09 15.09 -39.99
C GLU A 96 -6.89 15.39 -39.08
N GLU A 97 -6.29 14.36 -38.46
CA GLU A 97 -5.10 14.50 -37.63
C GLU A 97 -3.87 14.91 -38.42
N LYS A 98 -3.73 14.45 -39.67
CA LYS A 98 -2.64 14.89 -40.56
C LYS A 98 -2.69 16.41 -40.81
N ASN A 99 -3.87 16.98 -41.01
CA ASN A 99 -4.04 18.43 -41.16
C ASN A 99 -3.71 19.19 -39.87
N LEU A 100 -4.06 18.62 -38.70
CA LEU A 100 -3.70 19.22 -37.41
C LEU A 100 -2.19 19.15 -37.13
N ILE A 101 -1.52 18.06 -37.54
CA ILE A 101 -0.06 17.93 -37.47
C ILE A 101 0.63 18.97 -38.35
N GLU A 102 0.14 19.24 -39.56
CA GLU A 102 0.66 20.34 -40.39
C GLU A 102 0.51 21.70 -39.68
N SER A 103 -0.60 21.92 -38.98
CA SER A 103 -0.78 23.14 -38.17
C SER A 103 0.22 23.22 -37.00
N VAL A 104 0.64 22.10 -36.43
CA VAL A 104 1.71 22.07 -35.40
C VAL A 104 3.08 22.35 -36.02
N ARG A 105 3.32 21.89 -37.25
CA ARG A 105 4.54 22.21 -38.00
C ARG A 105 4.66 23.72 -38.22
N ASP A 106 3.58 24.36 -38.64
CA ASP A 106 3.53 25.82 -38.80
C ASP A 106 3.85 26.57 -37.49
N ILE A 107 3.37 26.05 -36.34
CA ILE A 107 3.67 26.61 -35.02
C ILE A 107 5.16 26.46 -34.69
N TRP A 108 5.75 25.27 -34.93
CA TRP A 108 7.18 25.04 -34.71
C TRP A 108 8.04 25.94 -35.62
N GLU A 109 7.69 26.07 -36.90
CA GLU A 109 8.35 26.98 -37.84
C GLU A 109 8.26 28.44 -37.37
N ALA A 110 7.10 28.87 -36.86
CA ALA A 110 6.88 30.22 -36.36
C ALA A 110 7.62 30.52 -35.04
N ILE A 111 7.93 29.50 -34.24
CA ILE A 111 8.69 29.64 -33.00
C ILE A 111 10.19 29.60 -33.29
N LEU A 112 10.65 28.62 -34.04
CA LEU A 112 12.07 28.34 -34.28
C LEU A 112 12.65 29.13 -35.47
N SER A 113 11.80 29.70 -36.32
CA SER A 113 12.20 30.43 -37.54
C SER A 113 13.09 29.61 -38.49
N LEU A 114 12.80 28.32 -38.63
CA LEU A 114 13.50 27.37 -39.50
C LEU A 114 12.54 26.29 -40.00
N ASP A 115 12.88 25.66 -41.13
CA ASP A 115 12.09 24.57 -41.73
C ASP A 115 12.13 23.33 -40.84
N ILE A 116 10.97 22.75 -40.54
CA ILE A 116 10.84 21.65 -39.58
C ILE A 116 10.66 20.32 -40.31
N ASP A 117 11.55 19.37 -40.06
CA ASP A 117 11.47 17.96 -40.42
C ASP A 117 11.08 17.08 -39.22
N ASP A 118 10.70 15.83 -39.47
CA ASP A 118 10.17 14.91 -38.43
C ASP A 118 11.17 14.61 -37.29
N ASP A 119 12.46 14.73 -37.59
CA ASP A 119 13.57 14.52 -36.66
C ASP A 119 14.08 15.82 -36.02
N THR A 120 13.48 16.98 -36.33
CA THR A 120 13.90 18.26 -35.70
C THR A 120 13.69 18.18 -34.20
N ASP A 121 14.75 18.41 -33.42
CA ASP A 121 14.69 18.54 -31.95
C ASP A 121 14.48 20.00 -31.54
N PHE A 122 13.42 20.25 -30.78
CA PHE A 122 12.94 21.56 -30.36
C PHE A 122 14.00 22.35 -29.56
N PHE A 123 14.75 21.67 -28.69
CA PHE A 123 15.74 22.32 -27.83
C PHE A 123 17.09 22.45 -28.54
N ALA A 124 17.48 21.47 -29.35
CA ALA A 124 18.69 21.55 -30.17
C ALA A 124 18.57 22.68 -31.22
N ALA A 125 17.36 22.98 -31.68
CA ALA A 125 17.01 24.10 -32.54
C ALA A 125 17.06 25.48 -31.84
N GLY A 126 17.25 25.52 -30.51
CA GLY A 126 17.46 26.75 -29.75
C GLY A 126 16.25 27.27 -28.96
N ALA A 127 15.16 26.50 -28.82
CA ALA A 127 14.01 26.91 -28.02
C ALA A 127 14.32 27.03 -26.52
N GLY A 128 13.80 28.07 -25.89
CA GLY A 128 13.85 28.30 -24.45
C GLY A 128 12.51 28.03 -23.75
N SER A 129 12.46 28.25 -22.43
CA SER A 129 11.26 27.99 -21.63
C SER A 129 10.03 28.82 -22.03
N MET A 130 10.23 30.02 -22.58
CA MET A 130 9.13 30.87 -23.09
C MET A 130 8.52 30.28 -24.37
N ASP A 131 9.35 29.65 -25.20
CA ASP A 131 8.95 29.02 -26.45
C ASP A 131 8.18 27.73 -26.18
N VAL A 132 8.55 26.98 -25.14
CA VAL A 132 7.77 25.83 -24.65
C VAL A 132 6.36 26.26 -24.22
N VAL A 133 6.24 27.34 -23.45
CA VAL A 133 4.93 27.85 -23.01
C VAL A 133 4.09 28.30 -24.21
N ARG A 134 4.72 29.00 -25.17
CA ARG A 134 4.05 29.43 -26.40
C ARG A 134 3.57 28.25 -27.23
N LEU A 135 4.45 27.26 -27.45
CA LEU A 135 4.10 26.02 -28.17
C LEU A 135 2.92 25.33 -27.51
N VAL A 136 2.95 25.19 -26.18
CA VAL A 136 1.89 24.52 -25.43
C VAL A 136 0.55 25.21 -25.60
N GLU A 137 0.49 26.53 -25.46
CA GLU A 137 -0.77 27.27 -25.57
C GLU A 137 -1.32 27.29 -27.00
N GLU A 138 -0.47 27.45 -28.01
CA GLU A 138 -0.90 27.43 -29.42
C GLU A 138 -1.38 26.02 -29.85
N VAL A 139 -0.72 24.96 -29.39
CA VAL A 139 -1.12 23.56 -29.69
C VAL A 139 -2.42 23.18 -28.98
N LYS A 140 -2.64 23.63 -27.73
CA LYS A 140 -3.93 23.47 -27.03
C LYS A 140 -5.07 24.07 -27.84
N ASP A 141 -4.84 25.22 -28.46
CA ASP A 141 -5.86 25.88 -29.26
C ASP A 141 -6.21 25.12 -30.53
N VAL A 142 -5.24 24.46 -31.15
CA VAL A 142 -5.42 23.63 -32.35
C VAL A 142 -6.10 22.30 -32.01
N PHE A 143 -5.59 21.56 -31.02
CA PHE A 143 -6.08 20.21 -30.71
C PHE A 143 -7.23 20.16 -29.70
N LYS A 144 -7.55 21.29 -29.05
CA LYS A 144 -8.52 21.36 -27.94
C LYS A 144 -8.27 20.28 -26.88
N THR A 145 -6.99 19.98 -26.62
CA THR A 145 -6.53 18.97 -25.67
C THR A 145 -5.75 19.61 -24.53
N GLU A 146 -5.62 18.92 -23.40
CA GLU A 146 -4.79 19.37 -22.28
C GLU A 146 -3.32 19.00 -22.54
N LEU A 147 -2.45 20.01 -22.53
CA LEU A 147 -1.02 19.87 -22.76
C LEU A 147 -0.24 20.61 -21.66
N GLU A 148 0.83 20.02 -21.15
CA GLU A 148 1.71 20.60 -20.14
C GLU A 148 3.11 20.83 -20.74
N ASN A 149 3.91 21.70 -20.12
CA ASN A 149 5.27 21.97 -20.58
C ASN A 149 6.13 20.70 -20.63
N ASP A 150 5.89 19.77 -19.69
CA ASP A 150 6.62 18.50 -19.58
C ASP A 150 6.42 17.61 -20.82
N ASP A 151 5.31 17.75 -21.56
CA ASP A 151 5.06 17.01 -22.79
C ASP A 151 6.05 17.36 -23.90
N VAL A 152 6.53 18.60 -23.94
CA VAL A 152 7.55 19.07 -24.88
C VAL A 152 8.93 18.53 -24.47
N PHE A 153 9.21 18.44 -23.16
CA PHE A 153 10.48 17.92 -22.66
C PHE A 153 10.62 16.41 -22.84
N MET A 154 9.52 15.67 -22.74
CA MET A 154 9.50 14.21 -22.86
C MET A 154 9.50 13.72 -24.31
N ALA A 155 9.10 14.58 -25.25
CA ALA A 155 9.14 14.33 -26.68
C ALA A 155 9.74 15.53 -27.41
N PRO A 156 11.08 15.69 -27.35
CA PRO A 156 11.74 16.87 -27.87
C PRO A 156 11.79 16.90 -29.41
N THR A 157 11.60 15.77 -30.09
CA THR A 157 11.58 15.71 -31.56
C THR A 157 10.17 15.92 -32.10
N PHE A 158 10.05 16.52 -33.30
CA PHE A 158 8.76 16.85 -33.90
C PHE A 158 7.84 15.63 -34.03
N SER A 159 8.37 14.50 -34.53
CA SER A 159 7.59 13.27 -34.72
C SER A 159 7.06 12.69 -33.41
N GLU A 160 7.88 12.69 -32.35
CA GLU A 160 7.48 12.23 -31.02
C GLU A 160 6.47 13.17 -30.39
N PHE A 161 6.65 14.49 -30.54
CA PHE A 161 5.74 15.48 -30.00
C PHE A 161 4.35 15.36 -30.65
N CYS A 162 4.28 15.27 -31.97
CA CYS A 162 3.02 15.07 -32.70
C CYS A 162 2.35 13.74 -32.32
N SER A 163 3.14 12.67 -32.16
CA SER A 163 2.63 11.39 -31.68
C SER A 163 1.97 11.52 -30.30
N ASN A 164 2.63 12.21 -29.37
CA ASN A 164 2.11 12.43 -28.01
C ASN A 164 0.87 13.33 -28.00
N VAL A 165 0.86 14.43 -28.77
CA VAL A 165 -0.28 15.35 -28.87
C VAL A 165 -1.51 14.65 -29.45
N VAL A 166 -1.34 13.86 -30.53
CA VAL A 166 -2.44 13.09 -31.13
C VAL A 166 -2.94 12.01 -30.17
N GLN A 167 -2.03 11.33 -29.46
CA GLN A 167 -2.45 10.37 -28.44
C GLN A 167 -3.29 11.06 -27.36
N LYS A 168 -2.86 12.22 -26.84
CA LYS A 168 -3.64 13.01 -25.87
C LYS A 168 -4.97 13.51 -26.43
N SER A 169 -5.02 13.97 -27.67
CA SER A 169 -6.25 14.47 -28.29
C SER A 169 -7.27 13.37 -28.58
N ARG A 170 -6.84 12.13 -28.81
CA ARG A 170 -7.71 10.94 -28.87
C ARG A 170 -8.31 10.56 -27.50
N GLY A 171 -8.16 11.42 -26.48
CA GLY A 171 -8.53 11.15 -25.10
C GLY A 171 -7.45 10.40 -24.34
N GLY A 172 -6.17 10.61 -24.70
CA GLY A 172 -4.97 9.95 -24.19
C GLY A 172 -4.69 10.17 -22.71
N ASN A 173 -5.60 9.74 -21.87
CA ASN A 173 -5.34 8.47 -21.25
C ASN A 173 -5.78 7.39 -22.23
N VAL A 174 -4.82 6.73 -22.89
CA VAL A 174 -5.05 5.32 -23.18
C VAL A 174 -5.35 4.72 -21.80
N GLN A 175 -6.64 4.59 -21.44
CA GLN A 175 -7.04 3.74 -20.35
C GLN A 175 -6.49 2.41 -20.82
N ALA A 176 -5.34 2.01 -20.27
CA ALA A 176 -4.77 0.72 -20.58
C ALA A 176 -5.90 -0.29 -20.37
N GLU A 177 -6.40 -0.85 -21.47
CA GLU A 177 -7.45 -1.86 -21.43
C GLU A 177 -6.81 -3.07 -20.79
N ILE A 178 -6.96 -3.15 -19.47
CA ILE A 178 -6.42 -4.25 -18.71
C ILE A 178 -7.33 -5.46 -18.87
N GLU A 179 -6.83 -6.48 -19.56
CA GLU A 179 -7.52 -7.74 -19.69
C GLU A 179 -7.32 -8.61 -18.45
N TYR A 180 -8.41 -9.19 -17.96
CA TYR A 180 -8.40 -10.18 -16.89
C TYR A 180 -9.63 -11.06 -16.96
N ARG A 181 -9.53 -12.27 -16.40
CA ARG A 181 -10.66 -13.16 -16.17
C ARG A 181 -11.59 -12.54 -15.15
N ALA A 182 -12.63 -11.89 -15.66
CA ALA A 182 -13.60 -11.16 -14.87
C ALA A 182 -14.59 -12.09 -14.20
N ILE A 183 -14.76 -11.93 -12.89
CA ILE A 183 -15.93 -12.41 -12.16
C ILE A 183 -16.96 -11.31 -12.19
N GLU A 184 -18.17 -11.63 -12.65
CA GLU A 184 -19.30 -10.71 -12.70
C GLU A 184 -20.40 -11.20 -11.76
N LEU A 185 -20.86 -10.32 -10.88
CA LEU A 185 -21.94 -10.62 -9.95
C LEU A 185 -22.98 -9.51 -9.99
N GLU A 186 -24.26 -9.88 -9.91
CA GLU A 186 -25.36 -8.95 -9.73
C GLU A 186 -25.71 -8.88 -8.24
N VAL A 187 -25.26 -7.83 -7.57
CA VAL A 187 -25.39 -7.67 -6.11
C VAL A 187 -25.56 -6.20 -5.79
N ASN A 188 -26.29 -5.87 -4.72
CA ASN A 188 -26.54 -4.49 -4.30
C ASN A 188 -27.14 -3.59 -5.43
N LYS A 189 -27.97 -4.18 -6.30
CA LYS A 189 -28.60 -3.52 -7.48
C LYS A 189 -27.57 -2.99 -8.49
N MET A 190 -26.37 -3.53 -8.51
CA MET A 190 -25.33 -3.20 -9.48
C MET A 190 -24.66 -4.47 -10.00
N LYS A 191 -24.13 -4.39 -11.21
CA LYS A 191 -23.24 -5.41 -11.75
C LYS A 191 -21.82 -5.05 -11.32
N VAL A 192 -21.24 -5.84 -10.43
CA VAL A 192 -19.83 -5.66 -10.02
C VAL A 192 -18.95 -6.55 -10.89
N ARG A 193 -17.77 -6.04 -11.26
CA ARG A 193 -16.79 -6.76 -12.08
C ARG A 193 -15.41 -6.67 -11.45
N PHE A 194 -14.79 -7.80 -11.14
CA PHE A 194 -13.48 -7.83 -10.49
C PHE A 194 -12.61 -9.02 -10.93
N PRO A 195 -11.27 -8.93 -10.78
CA PRO A 195 -10.35 -10.00 -11.13
C PRO A 195 -10.27 -11.08 -10.04
N CYS A 196 -9.85 -12.29 -10.42
CA CYS A 196 -9.51 -13.37 -9.48
C CYS A 196 -8.09 -13.93 -9.64
N GLN A 197 -7.27 -13.27 -10.46
CA GLN A 197 -5.90 -13.64 -10.80
C GLN A 197 -4.87 -12.95 -9.89
N LEU A 198 -3.62 -13.39 -9.94
CA LEU A 198 -2.50 -12.63 -9.38
C LEU A 198 -2.30 -11.36 -10.20
N PHE A 199 -1.78 -10.29 -9.61
CA PHE A 199 -1.40 -9.08 -10.34
C PHE A 199 0.12 -8.91 -10.29
N ILE A 200 0.79 -9.09 -11.42
CA ILE A 200 2.25 -9.06 -11.53
C ILE A 200 2.62 -8.22 -12.73
N ASN A 201 3.51 -7.24 -12.54
CA ASN A 201 4.03 -6.40 -13.61
C ASN A 201 2.95 -5.71 -14.47
N GLY A 202 1.89 -5.18 -13.85
CA GLY A 202 0.81 -4.50 -14.57
C GLY A 202 -0.23 -5.43 -15.22
N GLU A 203 -0.08 -6.76 -15.09
CA GLU A 203 -0.93 -7.74 -15.75
C GLU A 203 -1.58 -8.71 -14.74
N PHE A 204 -2.75 -9.23 -15.09
CA PHE A 204 -3.41 -10.29 -14.35
C PHE A 204 -3.02 -11.67 -14.87
N VAL A 205 -2.39 -12.49 -14.03
CA VAL A 205 -1.85 -13.80 -14.41
C VAL A 205 -2.35 -14.92 -13.49
N ASP A 206 -2.58 -16.10 -14.05
CA ASP A 206 -2.85 -17.30 -13.25
C ASP A 206 -1.59 -17.74 -12.49
N ALA A 207 -1.76 -18.40 -11.34
CA ALA A 207 -0.62 -18.91 -10.57
C ALA A 207 0.10 -20.01 -11.37
N GLU A 208 1.43 -20.04 -11.34
CA GLU A 208 2.22 -20.98 -12.15
C GLU A 208 1.89 -22.45 -11.86
N ASN A 209 1.54 -22.76 -10.60
CA ASN A 209 1.16 -24.11 -10.18
C ASN A 209 -0.35 -24.40 -10.37
N GLY A 210 -1.12 -23.46 -10.93
CA GLY A 210 -2.56 -23.55 -11.16
C GLY A 210 -3.42 -23.62 -9.89
N LYS A 211 -2.84 -23.36 -8.70
CA LYS A 211 -3.59 -23.46 -7.44
C LYS A 211 -4.51 -22.25 -7.28
N SER A 212 -5.73 -22.52 -6.83
CA SER A 212 -6.68 -21.51 -6.38
C SER A 212 -7.24 -21.87 -4.99
N THR A 213 -7.82 -20.87 -4.34
CA THR A 213 -8.54 -21.03 -3.08
C THR A 213 -9.90 -20.33 -3.17
N PRO A 214 -10.95 -20.93 -2.57
CA PRO A 214 -12.28 -20.31 -2.58
C PRO A 214 -12.29 -19.08 -1.67
N THR A 215 -12.90 -17.99 -2.14
CA THR A 215 -13.36 -16.90 -1.26
C THR A 215 -14.86 -17.00 -1.05
N ILE A 216 -15.29 -16.90 0.22
CA ILE A 216 -16.62 -17.24 0.68
C ILE A 216 -17.31 -15.98 1.21
N ASN A 217 -18.56 -15.76 0.82
CA ASN A 217 -19.35 -14.67 1.35
C ASN A 217 -19.72 -14.97 2.81
N PRO A 218 -19.25 -14.19 3.80
CA PRO A 218 -19.50 -14.49 5.20
C PRO A 218 -20.96 -14.27 5.61
N ALA A 219 -21.77 -13.57 4.80
CA ALA A 219 -23.19 -13.36 5.06
C ALA A 219 -24.08 -14.53 4.58
N THR A 220 -23.67 -15.27 3.54
CA THR A 220 -24.47 -16.34 2.93
C THR A 220 -23.83 -17.73 3.00
N GLU A 221 -22.53 -17.81 3.30
CA GLU A 221 -21.69 -19.03 3.20
C GLU A 221 -21.51 -19.55 1.77
N GLU A 222 -21.97 -18.79 0.78
CA GLU A 222 -21.85 -19.15 -0.62
C GLU A 222 -20.46 -18.82 -1.16
N LEU A 223 -19.97 -19.66 -2.06
CA LEU A 223 -18.76 -19.40 -2.82
C LEU A 223 -18.97 -18.14 -3.69
N ILE A 224 -18.10 -17.15 -3.55
CA ILE A 224 -18.07 -15.97 -4.43
C ILE A 224 -17.35 -16.35 -5.73
N CYS A 225 -16.10 -16.80 -5.60
CA CYS A 225 -15.27 -17.31 -6.70
C CYS A 225 -14.02 -18.04 -6.17
N ASP A 226 -13.30 -18.70 -7.06
CA ASP A 226 -11.94 -19.18 -6.80
C ASP A 226 -10.92 -18.10 -7.16
N VAL A 227 -10.02 -17.81 -6.22
CA VAL A 227 -8.93 -16.82 -6.38
C VAL A 227 -7.60 -17.55 -6.49
N GLN A 228 -6.75 -17.12 -7.42
CA GLN A 228 -5.43 -17.74 -7.65
C GLN A 228 -4.54 -17.65 -6.41
N CYS A 229 -3.69 -18.65 -6.19
CA CYS A 229 -2.81 -18.76 -5.03
C CYS A 229 -1.36 -18.80 -5.48
N ALA A 230 -0.63 -17.70 -5.23
CA ALA A 230 0.76 -17.53 -5.61
C ALA A 230 1.66 -18.66 -5.11
N SER A 231 2.52 -19.15 -5.99
CA SER A 231 3.64 -20.02 -5.69
C SER A 231 4.90 -19.22 -5.34
N LYS A 232 5.97 -19.90 -4.92
CA LYS A 232 7.29 -19.29 -4.72
C LYS A 232 7.80 -18.61 -6.00
N ASN A 233 7.65 -19.27 -7.15
CA ASN A 233 8.07 -18.72 -8.44
C ASN A 233 7.27 -17.46 -8.81
N ASP A 234 5.98 -17.40 -8.47
CA ASP A 234 5.16 -16.21 -8.71
C ASP A 234 5.62 -15.03 -7.83
N VAL A 235 6.03 -15.31 -6.57
CA VAL A 235 6.65 -14.31 -5.69
C VAL A 235 7.95 -13.80 -6.30
N ASP A 236 8.83 -14.69 -6.76
CA ASP A 236 10.12 -14.30 -7.35
C ASP A 236 9.93 -13.43 -8.61
N LYS A 237 8.97 -13.78 -9.48
CA LYS A 237 8.60 -12.96 -10.65
C LYS A 237 8.11 -11.56 -10.26
N ALA A 238 7.27 -11.47 -9.23
CA ALA A 238 6.78 -10.18 -8.73
C ALA A 238 7.91 -9.34 -8.11
N VAL A 239 8.88 -9.98 -7.43
CA VAL A 239 10.05 -9.28 -6.87
C VAL A 239 10.92 -8.73 -8.00
N GLU A 240 11.16 -9.52 -9.04
CA GLU A 240 11.95 -9.09 -10.20
C GLU A 240 11.25 -7.94 -10.95
N ALA A 241 9.93 -8.00 -11.12
CA ALA A 241 9.16 -6.91 -11.71
C ALA A 241 9.25 -5.63 -10.88
N ALA A 242 9.06 -5.72 -9.56
CA ALA A 242 9.18 -4.58 -8.65
C ALA A 242 10.58 -3.98 -8.64
N LYS A 243 11.61 -4.83 -8.69
CA LYS A 243 13.00 -4.40 -8.78
C LYS A 243 13.28 -3.67 -10.09
N LYS A 244 12.88 -4.25 -11.23
CA LYS A 244 13.07 -3.62 -12.54
C LYS A 244 12.39 -2.25 -12.60
N ALA A 245 11.15 -2.15 -12.09
CA ALA A 245 10.40 -0.90 -11.98
C ALA A 245 11.11 0.14 -11.10
N PHE A 246 11.77 -0.29 -10.01
CA PHE A 246 12.50 0.59 -9.09
C PHE A 246 13.88 1.02 -9.60
N GLU A 247 14.66 0.12 -10.20
CA GLU A 247 16.06 0.39 -10.55
C GLU A 247 16.22 1.06 -11.92
N SER A 248 15.31 0.75 -12.85
CA SER A 248 15.45 1.15 -14.26
C SER A 248 14.15 1.65 -14.90
N GLY A 249 13.02 1.42 -14.23
CA GLY A 249 11.69 1.78 -14.70
C GLY A 249 11.39 3.27 -14.56
N GLU A 250 10.31 3.67 -15.22
CA GLU A 250 9.81 5.04 -15.26
C GLU A 250 9.56 5.62 -13.86
N TRP A 251 9.06 4.82 -12.92
CA TRP A 251 8.75 5.23 -11.54
C TRP A 251 9.92 5.86 -10.78
N SER A 252 11.14 5.44 -11.10
CA SER A 252 12.38 5.97 -10.51
C SER A 252 12.89 7.25 -11.17
N LYS A 253 12.38 7.56 -12.36
CA LYS A 253 12.83 8.67 -13.22
C LYS A 253 11.87 9.85 -13.17
N ILE A 254 10.57 9.60 -12.98
CA ILE A 254 9.59 10.67 -12.81
C ILE A 254 9.89 11.50 -11.57
N SER A 255 9.56 12.77 -11.64
CA SER A 255 9.68 13.70 -10.52
C SER A 255 8.79 13.29 -9.36
N ALA A 256 9.15 13.76 -8.17
CA ALA A 256 8.31 13.58 -6.99
C ALA A 256 6.89 14.14 -7.18
N ARG A 257 6.72 15.19 -7.99
CA ARG A 257 5.43 15.83 -8.25
C ARG A 257 4.54 14.99 -9.16
N GLU A 258 5.09 14.48 -10.26
CA GLU A 258 4.39 13.58 -11.19
C GLU A 258 3.94 12.30 -10.46
N ARG A 259 4.81 11.76 -9.60
CA ARG A 259 4.43 10.68 -8.70
C ARG A 259 3.20 11.04 -7.86
N GLY A 260 3.16 12.25 -7.30
CA GLY A 260 1.99 12.77 -6.59
C GLY A 260 0.73 12.84 -7.45
N GLN A 261 0.83 13.30 -8.70
CA GLN A 261 -0.30 13.36 -9.64
C GLN A 261 -0.88 11.97 -9.94
N LEU A 262 -0.03 10.95 -10.17
CA LEU A 262 -0.49 9.57 -10.35
C LEU A 262 -1.23 9.03 -9.12
N LEU A 263 -0.75 9.35 -7.91
CA LEU A 263 -1.41 8.95 -6.67
C LEU A 263 -2.74 9.69 -6.43
N PHE A 264 -2.84 10.97 -6.79
CA PHE A 264 -4.10 11.72 -6.76
C PHE A 264 -5.13 11.12 -7.73
N ARG A 265 -4.70 10.84 -8.95
CA ARG A 265 -5.55 10.23 -9.97
C ARG A 265 -6.05 8.84 -9.56
N LEU A 266 -5.19 8.02 -8.95
CA LEU A 266 -5.61 6.75 -8.39
C LEU A 266 -6.71 6.94 -7.32
N ALA A 267 -6.57 7.94 -6.45
CA ALA A 267 -7.60 8.25 -5.46
C ALA A 267 -8.92 8.71 -6.10
N ASP A 268 -8.87 9.47 -7.20
CA ASP A 268 -10.05 9.90 -7.92
C ASP A 268 -10.76 8.73 -8.61
N LEU A 269 -10.01 7.80 -9.22
CA LEU A 269 -10.56 6.55 -9.76
C LEU A 269 -11.20 5.68 -8.67
N MET A 270 -10.58 5.61 -7.48
CA MET A 270 -11.20 4.94 -6.32
C MET A 270 -12.48 5.64 -5.86
N GLN A 271 -12.55 6.97 -5.98
CA GLN A 271 -13.74 7.75 -5.66
C GLN A 271 -14.86 7.58 -6.69
N GLU A 272 -14.53 7.43 -7.97
CA GLU A 272 -15.48 7.07 -9.03
C GLU A 272 -16.05 5.66 -8.85
N HIS A 273 -15.24 4.71 -8.39
CA HIS A 273 -15.63 3.31 -8.18
C HIS A 273 -16.01 3.02 -6.72
N LYS A 274 -16.35 4.05 -5.94
CA LYS A 274 -16.51 3.95 -4.49
C LYS A 274 -17.61 2.97 -4.07
N GLU A 275 -18.76 3.02 -4.74
CA GLU A 275 -19.90 2.12 -4.51
C GLU A 275 -19.57 0.67 -4.89
N GLU A 276 -18.82 0.49 -5.99
CA GLU A 276 -18.36 -0.84 -6.43
C GLU A 276 -17.38 -1.43 -5.42
N LEU A 277 -16.35 -0.68 -5.03
CA LEU A 277 -15.37 -1.08 -4.02
C LEU A 277 -16.05 -1.40 -2.68
N ALA A 278 -17.03 -0.59 -2.25
CA ALA A 278 -17.76 -0.84 -1.00
C ALA A 278 -18.65 -2.08 -1.08
N THR A 279 -19.20 -2.37 -2.26
CA THR A 279 -20.00 -3.58 -2.50
C THR A 279 -19.11 -4.83 -2.46
N ILE A 280 -17.94 -4.79 -3.11
CA ILE A 280 -16.96 -5.88 -3.08
C ILE A 280 -16.45 -6.11 -1.65
N GLU A 281 -16.10 -5.04 -0.93
CA GLU A 281 -15.67 -5.13 0.48
C GLU A 281 -16.76 -5.77 1.35
N SER A 282 -18.02 -5.46 1.10
CA SER A 282 -19.16 -5.99 1.86
C SER A 282 -19.37 -7.49 1.64
N ILE A 283 -19.27 -7.97 0.39
CA ILE A 283 -19.45 -9.40 0.10
C ILE A 283 -18.23 -10.25 0.49
N ASP A 284 -17.02 -9.69 0.46
CA ASP A 284 -15.78 -10.42 0.71
C ASP A 284 -15.40 -10.45 2.21
N SER A 285 -15.52 -9.32 2.91
CA SER A 285 -15.15 -9.20 4.33
C SER A 285 -16.34 -9.28 5.30
N GLY A 286 -17.57 -9.10 4.80
CA GLY A 286 -18.76 -8.96 5.64
C GLY A 286 -18.97 -7.56 6.21
N ALA A 287 -18.19 -6.57 5.78
CA ALA A 287 -18.38 -5.18 6.18
C ALA A 287 -19.80 -4.69 5.87
N VAL A 288 -20.44 -4.01 6.82
CA VAL A 288 -21.74 -3.36 6.57
C VAL A 288 -21.55 -2.31 5.48
N TYR A 289 -22.29 -2.41 4.37
CA TYR A 289 -22.10 -1.57 3.18
C TYR A 289 -21.95 -0.06 3.47
N THR A 290 -22.81 0.51 4.31
CA THR A 290 -22.75 1.95 4.65
C THR A 290 -21.49 2.32 5.45
N LEU A 291 -20.97 1.40 6.25
CA LEU A 291 -19.68 1.54 6.94
C LEU A 291 -18.52 1.34 5.97
N ALA A 292 -18.62 0.40 5.03
CA ALA A 292 -17.64 0.20 3.97
C ALA A 292 -17.48 1.46 3.13
N LEU A 293 -18.60 2.04 2.67
CA LEU A 293 -18.63 3.25 1.86
C LEU A 293 -17.98 4.46 2.57
N LYS A 294 -18.32 4.66 3.84
CA LYS A 294 -17.83 5.80 4.63
C LYS A 294 -16.39 5.61 5.11
N THR A 295 -16.04 4.41 5.57
CA THR A 295 -14.81 4.16 6.33
C THR A 295 -13.82 3.36 5.51
N HIS A 296 -14.17 2.15 5.08
CA HIS A 296 -13.21 1.25 4.40
C HIS A 296 -12.72 1.89 3.10
N VAL A 297 -13.63 2.35 2.25
CA VAL A 297 -13.30 3.00 0.97
C VAL A 297 -13.07 4.50 1.17
N GLY A 298 -13.94 5.18 1.93
CA GLY A 298 -13.83 6.62 2.15
C GLY A 298 -12.49 7.04 2.77
N MET A 299 -12.03 6.39 3.84
CA MET A 299 -10.71 6.69 4.42
C MET A 299 -9.55 6.21 3.54
N SER A 300 -9.75 5.18 2.72
CA SER A 300 -8.74 4.75 1.75
C SER A 300 -8.46 5.86 0.73
N ILE A 301 -9.50 6.44 0.14
CA ILE A 301 -9.39 7.57 -0.81
C ILE A 301 -8.63 8.74 -0.17
N GLU A 302 -9.02 9.13 1.05
CA GLU A 302 -8.34 10.21 1.78
C GLU A 302 -6.88 9.88 2.11
N THR A 303 -6.56 8.62 2.39
CA THR A 303 -5.18 8.18 2.61
C THR A 303 -4.32 8.37 1.37
N TRP A 304 -4.82 7.96 0.20
CA TRP A 304 -4.12 8.15 -1.07
C TRP A 304 -3.91 9.62 -1.39
N ARG A 305 -4.94 10.47 -1.22
CA ARG A 305 -4.82 11.94 -1.40
C ARG A 305 -3.83 12.56 -0.42
N TYR A 306 -3.86 12.14 0.85
CA TYR A 306 -2.96 12.64 1.87
C TYR A 306 -1.50 12.37 1.52
N PHE A 307 -1.17 11.12 1.17
CA PHE A 307 0.20 10.76 0.82
C PHE A 307 0.64 11.24 -0.57
N ALA A 308 -0.28 11.39 -1.54
CA ALA A 308 -0.01 12.06 -2.80
C ALA A 308 0.55 13.47 -2.56
N GLY A 309 -0.07 14.23 -1.65
CA GLY A 309 0.38 15.56 -1.24
C GLY A 309 1.75 15.59 -0.52
N TRP A 310 2.27 14.46 -0.03
CA TRP A 310 3.58 14.40 0.62
C TRP A 310 4.75 14.21 -0.34
N THR A 311 4.49 13.71 -1.54
CA THR A 311 5.53 13.26 -2.49
C THR A 311 6.63 14.30 -2.74
N ASP A 312 6.27 15.57 -2.94
CA ASP A 312 7.19 16.69 -3.16
C ASP A 312 7.55 17.50 -1.90
N LYS A 313 7.09 17.04 -0.72
CA LYS A 313 7.34 17.66 0.60
C LYS A 313 8.28 16.83 1.47
N ILE A 314 8.81 15.72 0.95
CA ILE A 314 9.85 14.93 1.62
C ILE A 314 11.18 15.70 1.51
N GLN A 315 11.62 16.28 2.63
CA GLN A 315 12.82 17.12 2.69
C GLN A 315 13.96 16.47 3.48
N GLY A 316 15.18 16.77 3.03
CA GLY A 316 16.41 16.55 3.80
C GLY A 316 16.68 17.70 4.78
N SER A 317 17.93 17.86 5.18
CA SER A 317 18.37 18.91 6.10
C SER A 317 19.80 19.31 5.79
N THR A 318 20.15 20.58 5.99
CA THR A 318 21.54 21.04 6.00
C THR A 318 22.05 21.05 7.44
N ILE A 319 23.24 20.50 7.66
CA ILE A 319 23.79 20.28 9.02
C ILE A 319 25.02 21.18 9.19
N PRO A 320 25.04 22.09 10.18
CA PRO A 320 26.15 22.99 10.43
C PRO A 320 27.29 22.26 11.15
N VAL A 321 28.01 21.41 10.44
CA VAL A 321 29.20 20.73 10.96
C VAL A 321 30.37 21.70 11.12
N SER A 322 31.28 21.37 12.04
CA SER A 322 32.51 22.16 12.21
C SER A 322 33.34 22.18 10.93
N HIS A 323 33.83 23.36 10.54
CA HIS A 323 34.67 23.51 9.36
C HIS A 323 36.11 23.04 9.61
N ALA A 324 36.66 22.28 8.66
CA ALA A 324 38.07 21.92 8.59
C ALA A 324 38.92 23.11 8.08
N ARG A 325 39.09 24.13 8.94
CA ARG A 325 39.80 25.37 8.57
C ARG A 325 41.21 25.09 8.02
N PRO A 326 41.67 25.84 7.00
CA PRO A 326 41.04 27.02 6.39
C PRO A 326 39.87 26.71 5.42
N ASN A 327 39.60 25.44 5.14
CA ASN A 327 38.53 25.01 4.24
C ASN A 327 37.14 25.10 4.92
N ARG A 328 36.09 25.04 4.09
CA ARG A 328 34.69 24.96 4.53
C ARG A 328 34.11 23.59 4.20
N ASN A 329 33.11 23.18 4.96
CA ASN A 329 32.38 21.93 4.76
C ASN A 329 30.90 22.25 4.56
N LEU A 330 30.28 21.59 3.58
CA LEU A 330 28.83 21.54 3.40
C LEU A 330 28.38 20.11 3.71
N SER A 331 27.45 19.96 4.64
CA SER A 331 26.82 18.67 4.96
C SER A 331 25.31 18.80 4.80
N PHE A 332 24.71 17.87 4.09
CA PHE A 332 23.27 17.79 3.91
C PHE A 332 22.81 16.33 3.91
N THR A 333 21.54 16.12 4.19
CA THR A 333 20.89 14.81 4.09
C THR A 333 19.99 14.78 2.85
N LYS A 334 19.90 13.62 2.23
CA LYS A 334 18.95 13.33 1.16
C LYS A 334 18.05 12.20 1.64
N LYS A 335 16.74 12.33 1.40
CA LYS A 335 15.76 11.29 1.68
C LYS A 335 15.59 10.49 0.39
N GLU A 336 15.93 9.22 0.43
CA GLU A 336 15.84 8.32 -0.72
C GLU A 336 14.89 7.17 -0.38
N PRO A 337 14.20 6.59 -1.39
CA PRO A 337 13.40 5.39 -1.17
C PRO A 337 14.27 4.24 -0.66
N ILE A 338 13.66 3.30 0.06
CA ILE A 338 14.32 2.08 0.54
C ILE A 338 14.49 1.07 -0.60
N GLY A 339 13.54 1.01 -1.54
CA GLY A 339 13.58 0.12 -2.69
C GLY A 339 12.32 -0.73 -2.83
N VAL A 340 12.48 -2.03 -3.01
CA VAL A 340 11.37 -2.99 -3.11
C VAL A 340 10.85 -3.34 -1.71
N CYS A 341 9.54 -3.15 -1.49
CA CYS A 341 8.88 -3.40 -0.21
C CYS A 341 7.87 -4.56 -0.29
N GLY A 342 7.92 -5.48 0.68
CA GLY A 342 6.87 -6.48 0.90
C GLY A 342 5.87 -6.03 1.97
N LEU A 343 4.59 -5.96 1.64
CA LEU A 343 3.51 -5.59 2.57
C LEU A 343 2.56 -6.77 2.78
N ILE A 344 2.17 -6.99 4.04
CA ILE A 344 1.16 -7.99 4.41
C ILE A 344 0.03 -7.27 5.13
N THR A 345 -1.22 -7.53 4.74
CA THR A 345 -2.41 -6.89 5.34
C THR A 345 -3.34 -7.90 6.00
N PRO A 346 -4.00 -7.51 7.11
CA PRO A 346 -5.03 -8.33 7.75
C PRO A 346 -6.37 -8.23 6.99
N TRP A 347 -7.35 -9.02 7.43
CA TRP A 347 -8.66 -9.20 6.78
C TRP A 347 -9.77 -8.28 7.30
N ASN A 348 -9.57 -7.57 8.41
CA ASN A 348 -10.63 -6.81 9.09
C ASN A 348 -11.01 -5.51 8.37
N TYR A 349 -10.06 -4.86 7.69
CA TYR A 349 -10.31 -3.72 6.81
C TYR A 349 -9.44 -3.85 5.54
N PRO A 350 -9.76 -4.77 4.62
CA PRO A 350 -8.85 -5.18 3.55
C PRO A 350 -8.31 -4.01 2.71
N LEU A 351 -9.18 -3.18 2.14
CA LEU A 351 -8.77 -2.06 1.29
C LEU A 351 -8.11 -0.93 2.09
N MET A 352 -8.58 -0.69 3.33
CA MET A 352 -8.07 0.37 4.18
C MET A 352 -6.65 0.09 4.66
N MET A 353 -6.36 -1.14 5.10
CA MET A 353 -5.03 -1.54 5.54
C MET A 353 -4.04 -1.58 4.38
N LEU A 354 -4.51 -1.98 3.19
CA LEU A 354 -3.75 -1.84 1.95
C LEU A 354 -3.38 -0.38 1.73
N SER A 355 -4.36 0.52 1.75
CA SER A 355 -4.16 1.94 1.47
C SER A 355 -3.23 2.61 2.47
N TRP A 356 -3.38 2.33 3.77
CA TRP A 356 -2.51 2.87 4.83
C TRP A 356 -1.04 2.53 4.63
N LYS A 357 -0.74 1.27 4.29
CA LYS A 357 0.65 0.82 4.12
C LYS A 357 1.20 1.22 2.76
N MET A 358 0.42 1.05 1.70
CA MET A 358 0.89 1.19 0.33
C MET A 358 1.02 2.66 -0.10
N ALA A 359 0.08 3.53 0.28
CA ALA A 359 0.11 4.93 -0.14
C ALA A 359 1.38 5.64 0.37
N ALA A 360 1.76 5.42 1.64
CA ALA A 360 3.00 5.94 2.21
C ALA A 360 4.25 5.36 1.51
N CYS A 361 4.23 4.05 1.23
CA CYS A 361 5.31 3.34 0.55
C CYS A 361 5.58 3.93 -0.84
N LEU A 362 4.52 4.09 -1.64
CA LEU A 362 4.61 4.63 -3.00
C LEU A 362 4.92 6.13 -3.00
N ALA A 363 4.36 6.91 -2.08
CA ALA A 363 4.67 8.33 -2.00
C ALA A 363 6.16 8.61 -1.74
N ALA A 364 6.82 7.74 -0.97
CA ALA A 364 8.26 7.77 -0.74
C ALA A 364 9.10 7.27 -1.93
N GLY A 365 8.49 6.78 -3.01
CA GLY A 365 9.16 6.34 -4.24
C GLY A 365 9.58 4.88 -4.29
N ASN A 366 9.10 4.06 -3.35
CA ASN A 366 9.34 2.61 -3.36
C ASN A 366 8.47 1.90 -4.41
N THR A 367 8.79 0.66 -4.71
CA THR A 367 7.90 -0.30 -5.40
C THR A 367 7.45 -1.37 -4.42
N VAL A 368 6.35 -2.05 -4.70
CA VAL A 368 5.65 -2.85 -3.69
C VAL A 368 5.12 -4.18 -4.22
N LEU A 369 5.29 -5.19 -3.38
CA LEU A 369 4.52 -6.43 -3.41
C LEU A 369 3.58 -6.43 -2.22
N ILE A 370 2.30 -6.69 -2.43
CA ILE A 370 1.35 -6.83 -1.35
C ILE A 370 0.73 -8.22 -1.34
N LYS A 371 0.68 -8.82 -0.14
CA LYS A 371 -0.06 -10.04 0.16
C LYS A 371 -1.30 -9.68 0.99
N PRO A 372 -2.49 -9.54 0.38
CA PRO A 372 -3.72 -9.43 1.14
C PRO A 372 -4.00 -10.71 1.93
N ALA A 373 -4.81 -10.59 2.99
CA ALA A 373 -5.29 -11.74 3.72
C ALA A 373 -6.07 -12.69 2.79
N GLN A 374 -5.82 -13.99 2.91
CA GLN A 374 -6.39 -15.02 2.04
C GLN A 374 -7.93 -14.98 1.99
N VAL A 375 -8.57 -14.64 3.11
CA VAL A 375 -10.03 -14.67 3.27
C VAL A 375 -10.73 -13.42 2.74
N SER A 376 -9.98 -12.41 2.31
CA SER A 376 -10.55 -11.14 1.82
C SER A 376 -9.66 -10.47 0.74
N PRO A 377 -9.44 -11.11 -0.42
CA PRO A 377 -8.52 -10.61 -1.43
C PRO A 377 -9.14 -9.65 -2.46
N LEU A 378 -10.48 -9.60 -2.59
CA LEU A 378 -11.13 -9.12 -3.82
C LEU A 378 -10.98 -7.61 -4.04
N THR A 379 -11.04 -6.79 -2.98
CA THR A 379 -10.84 -5.35 -3.13
C THR A 379 -9.39 -4.98 -3.42
N ALA A 380 -8.41 -5.79 -2.98
CA ALA A 380 -7.01 -5.60 -3.37
C ALA A 380 -6.80 -5.87 -4.87
N LEU A 381 -7.47 -6.90 -5.41
CA LEU A 381 -7.44 -7.19 -6.85
C LEU A 381 -8.16 -6.13 -7.68
N LYS A 382 -9.33 -5.65 -7.23
CA LYS A 382 -10.01 -4.54 -7.89
C LYS A 382 -9.20 -3.25 -7.84
N PHE A 383 -8.53 -2.98 -6.72
CA PHE A 383 -7.60 -1.86 -6.61
C PHE A 383 -6.43 -1.95 -7.61
N ALA A 384 -5.90 -3.14 -7.86
CA ALA A 384 -4.84 -3.33 -8.85
C ALA A 384 -5.29 -2.93 -10.28
N GLU A 385 -6.52 -3.27 -10.67
CA GLU A 385 -7.13 -2.79 -11.91
C GLU A 385 -7.15 -1.25 -11.98
N LEU A 386 -7.60 -0.59 -10.91
CA LEU A 386 -7.65 0.87 -10.84
C LEU A 386 -6.26 1.49 -10.90
N SER A 387 -5.23 0.83 -10.38
CA SER A 387 -3.84 1.32 -10.45
C SER A 387 -3.32 1.40 -11.89
N VAL A 388 -3.68 0.44 -12.73
CA VAL A 388 -3.33 0.47 -14.15
C VAL A 388 -4.09 1.56 -14.88
N LYS A 389 -5.39 1.72 -14.60
CA LYS A 389 -6.19 2.85 -15.13
C LYS A 389 -5.67 4.22 -14.69
N ALA A 390 -5.03 4.30 -13.52
CA ALA A 390 -4.41 5.51 -13.01
C ALA A 390 -3.09 5.85 -13.71
N GLY A 391 -2.53 4.95 -14.53
CA GLY A 391 -1.23 5.11 -15.16
C GLY A 391 -0.05 4.78 -14.25
N ILE A 392 -0.26 3.99 -13.18
CA ILE A 392 0.85 3.53 -12.35
C ILE A 392 1.72 2.58 -13.21
N PRO A 393 3.04 2.82 -13.33
CA PRO A 393 3.89 2.02 -14.21
C PRO A 393 3.89 0.52 -13.83
N PRO A 394 3.98 -0.39 -14.84
CA PRO A 394 4.10 -1.82 -14.61
C PRO A 394 5.20 -2.18 -13.60
N GLY A 395 4.89 -3.09 -12.68
CA GLY A 395 5.82 -3.59 -11.66
C GLY A 395 5.90 -2.73 -10.41
N VAL A 396 5.41 -1.47 -10.42
CA VAL A 396 5.39 -0.62 -9.22
C VAL A 396 4.49 -1.23 -8.13
N ILE A 397 3.35 -1.81 -8.52
CA ILE A 397 2.43 -2.52 -7.65
C ILE A 397 2.31 -3.96 -8.14
N ASN A 398 2.42 -4.92 -7.22
CA ASN A 398 2.16 -6.35 -7.47
C ASN A 398 1.28 -6.89 -6.33
N VAL A 399 0.21 -7.62 -6.66
CA VAL A 399 -0.73 -8.19 -5.68
C VAL A 399 -0.69 -9.71 -5.76
N LEU A 400 -0.29 -10.34 -4.66
CA LEU A 400 -0.12 -11.78 -4.55
C LEU A 400 -1.10 -12.36 -3.53
N THR A 401 -2.15 -13.00 -4.04
CA THR A 401 -3.12 -13.74 -3.23
C THR A 401 -2.59 -15.14 -2.91
N GLY A 402 -2.98 -15.71 -1.77
CA GLY A 402 -2.60 -17.08 -1.40
C GLY A 402 -2.49 -17.33 0.09
N THR A 403 -2.29 -18.60 0.46
CA THR A 403 -2.44 -19.05 1.86
C THR A 403 -1.40 -18.53 2.83
N GLY A 404 -1.77 -18.45 4.11
CA GLY A 404 -0.89 -18.17 5.26
C GLY A 404 -0.49 -19.39 6.09
N VAL A 405 -0.76 -20.61 5.57
CA VAL A 405 -0.66 -21.93 6.25
C VAL A 405 -1.76 -22.20 7.31
N LYS A 406 -2.30 -23.42 7.26
CA LYS A 406 -3.35 -23.97 8.14
C LYS A 406 -2.86 -24.11 9.59
N GLU A 407 -3.54 -23.48 10.55
CA GLU A 407 -3.51 -23.89 11.95
C GLU A 407 -4.84 -24.53 12.34
N GLY A 408 -4.81 -25.81 12.69
CA GLY A 408 -5.96 -26.62 13.09
C GLY A 408 -6.58 -26.19 14.42
N ALA A 409 -7.14 -24.99 14.46
CA ALA A 409 -7.89 -24.48 15.60
C ALA A 409 -9.27 -25.15 15.66
N LYS A 410 -9.52 -25.86 16.77
CA LYS A 410 -10.83 -26.42 17.11
C LYS A 410 -11.53 -25.45 18.06
N LEU A 411 -12.72 -24.99 17.66
CA LEU A 411 -13.59 -24.12 18.46
C LEU A 411 -14.25 -24.96 19.57
N GLU A 412 -13.98 -24.65 20.84
CA GLU A 412 -14.41 -25.51 21.96
C GLU A 412 -15.70 -25.04 22.68
N TYR A 413 -16.08 -23.75 22.81
CA TYR A 413 -17.40 -23.34 23.37
C TYR A 413 -17.72 -21.81 23.33
N GLY A 414 -19.01 -21.42 23.26
CA GLY A 414 -19.54 -20.07 23.63
C GLY A 414 -19.64 -19.02 22.50
N GLY A 415 -20.34 -17.89 22.73
CA GLY A 415 -20.57 -16.82 21.73
C GLY A 415 -21.52 -17.26 20.61
N LYS A 416 -22.83 -17.29 20.86
CA LYS A 416 -23.76 -18.01 19.97
C LYS A 416 -23.76 -17.41 18.57
N ARG A 417 -23.45 -18.26 17.60
CA ARG A 417 -23.75 -17.99 16.19
C ARG A 417 -25.25 -17.73 16.07
N LEU A 418 -25.63 -16.61 15.45
CA LEU A 418 -27.04 -16.35 15.19
C LEU A 418 -27.62 -17.50 14.34
N LYS A 419 -28.85 -17.92 14.64
CA LYS A 419 -29.55 -18.99 13.89
C LYS A 419 -30.02 -18.49 12.51
N ARG A 420 -29.07 -18.17 11.63
CA ARG A 420 -29.25 -17.73 10.25
C ARG A 420 -28.03 -18.16 9.42
N PRO A 421 -28.14 -18.22 8.08
CA PRO A 421 -26.98 -18.34 7.20
C PRO A 421 -25.94 -17.24 7.49
N GLY A 422 -24.67 -17.56 7.27
CA GLY A 422 -23.52 -16.70 7.50
C GLY A 422 -22.82 -16.91 8.85
N TYR A 423 -21.65 -16.28 8.99
CA TYR A 423 -20.79 -16.33 10.18
C TYR A 423 -21.10 -15.20 11.17
N PHE A 424 -22.37 -15.04 11.53
CA PHE A 424 -22.82 -13.96 12.43
C PHE A 424 -22.67 -14.33 13.91
N LEU A 425 -22.06 -13.44 14.69
CA LEU A 425 -21.94 -13.54 16.14
C LEU A 425 -22.85 -12.52 16.84
N GLU A 426 -23.53 -12.91 17.93
CA GLU A 426 -24.26 -11.98 18.79
C GLU A 426 -23.29 -10.96 19.46
N PRO A 427 -23.61 -9.65 19.47
CA PRO A 427 -22.90 -8.70 20.33
C PRO A 427 -22.95 -9.18 21.79
N THR A 428 -21.79 -9.31 22.42
CA THR A 428 -21.65 -9.95 23.73
C THR A 428 -21.08 -8.96 24.74
N VAL A 429 -21.62 -8.93 25.97
CA VAL A 429 -21.11 -8.08 27.06
C VAL A 429 -20.78 -8.96 28.27
N PHE A 430 -19.54 -8.94 28.72
CA PHE A 430 -19.09 -9.50 30.00
C PHE A 430 -18.91 -8.36 31.00
N SER A 431 -19.48 -8.53 32.20
CA SER A 431 -19.30 -7.62 33.34
C SER A 431 -18.66 -8.36 34.51
N ASN A 432 -18.16 -7.61 35.49
CA ASN A 432 -17.43 -8.15 36.66
C ASN A 432 -16.20 -8.97 36.26
N VAL A 433 -15.49 -8.53 35.22
CA VAL A 433 -14.26 -9.20 34.78
C VAL A 433 -13.12 -8.85 35.74
N GLU A 434 -12.37 -9.87 36.15
CA GLU A 434 -11.18 -9.72 37.00
C GLU A 434 -9.90 -9.85 36.17
N ASP A 435 -8.85 -9.13 36.57
CA ASP A 435 -7.62 -8.96 35.77
C ASP A 435 -6.88 -10.28 35.47
N HIS A 436 -7.09 -11.31 36.30
CA HIS A 436 -6.45 -12.61 36.10
C HIS A 436 -7.15 -13.48 35.03
N MET A 437 -8.40 -13.16 34.68
CA MET A 437 -9.24 -13.93 33.75
C MET A 437 -8.68 -13.88 32.32
N TYR A 438 -8.86 -14.96 31.58
CA TYR A 438 -8.40 -15.09 30.19
C TYR A 438 -8.91 -13.95 29.29
N ILE A 439 -10.22 -13.65 29.38
CA ILE A 439 -10.86 -12.59 28.59
C ILE A 439 -10.40 -11.16 28.95
N ALA A 440 -9.71 -10.98 30.08
CA ALA A 440 -9.11 -9.69 30.44
C ALA A 440 -7.74 -9.47 29.77
N LYS A 441 -7.14 -10.54 29.23
CA LYS A 441 -5.77 -10.54 28.70
C LYS A 441 -5.74 -10.76 27.19
N GLU A 442 -6.60 -11.64 26.68
CA GLU A 442 -6.52 -12.13 25.30
C GLU A 442 -7.49 -11.38 24.39
N GLU A 443 -7.01 -10.98 23.22
CA GLU A 443 -7.79 -10.22 22.26
C GLU A 443 -8.84 -11.11 21.58
N ALA A 444 -10.13 -10.74 21.72
CA ALA A 444 -11.23 -11.49 21.13
C ALA A 444 -11.44 -11.24 19.62
N PHE A 445 -11.04 -10.05 19.12
CA PHE A 445 -11.20 -9.59 17.73
C PHE A 445 -12.63 -9.67 17.16
N GLY A 446 -13.63 -9.81 18.03
CA GLY A 446 -15.06 -9.86 17.72
C GLY A 446 -15.87 -8.88 18.58
N PRO A 447 -17.19 -8.78 18.39
CA PRO A 447 -18.06 -7.82 19.08
C PRO A 447 -18.32 -8.20 20.55
N VAL A 448 -17.26 -8.26 21.36
CA VAL A 448 -17.30 -8.66 22.77
C VAL A 448 -16.81 -7.50 23.65
N MET A 449 -17.71 -6.91 24.43
CA MET A 449 -17.38 -5.87 25.41
C MET A 449 -17.01 -6.51 26.75
N ILE A 450 -15.86 -6.13 27.31
CA ILE A 450 -15.32 -6.64 28.58
C ILE A 450 -15.28 -5.50 29.59
N VAL A 451 -16.04 -5.61 30.67
CA VAL A 451 -16.23 -4.53 31.64
C VAL A 451 -15.76 -4.95 33.03
N SER A 452 -14.78 -4.21 33.54
CA SER A 452 -14.25 -4.32 34.90
C SER A 452 -14.53 -3.04 35.68
N ARG A 453 -14.91 -3.18 36.96
CA ARG A 453 -15.08 -2.03 37.85
C ARG A 453 -13.74 -1.60 38.44
N PHE A 454 -13.63 -0.33 38.81
CA PHE A 454 -12.52 0.21 39.59
C PHE A 454 -13.07 1.19 40.65
N ASN A 455 -12.28 1.46 41.69
CA ASN A 455 -12.73 2.31 42.79
C ASN A 455 -12.77 3.78 42.38
N ASN A 456 -13.80 4.49 42.85
CA ASN A 456 -13.95 5.92 42.60
C ASN A 456 -12.73 6.70 43.12
N GLY A 457 -12.10 7.48 42.24
CA GLY A 457 -10.92 8.28 42.56
C GLY A 457 -9.58 7.55 42.43
N ASP A 458 -9.58 6.22 42.23
CA ASP A 458 -8.36 5.42 42.11
C ASP A 458 -7.82 5.39 40.67
N ILE A 459 -7.30 6.54 40.23
CA ILE A 459 -6.75 6.72 38.88
C ILE A 459 -5.46 5.91 38.70
N ASP A 460 -4.61 5.87 39.72
CA ASP A 460 -3.34 5.13 39.63
C ASP A 460 -3.57 3.61 39.63
N GLY A 461 -4.53 3.12 40.41
CA GLY A 461 -4.90 1.72 40.40
C GLY A 461 -5.49 1.28 39.06
N VAL A 462 -6.38 2.07 38.45
CA VAL A 462 -6.91 1.73 37.12
C VAL A 462 -5.83 1.83 36.02
N LEU A 463 -4.91 2.81 36.09
CA LEU A 463 -3.77 2.89 35.16
C LEU A 463 -2.85 1.67 35.27
N LYS A 464 -2.53 1.25 36.50
CA LYS A 464 -1.71 0.05 36.72
C LYS A 464 -2.35 -1.18 36.09
N ARG A 465 -3.67 -1.32 36.21
CA ARG A 465 -4.42 -2.43 35.61
C ARG A 465 -4.51 -2.32 34.09
N ALA A 466 -4.72 -1.12 33.57
CA ALA A 466 -4.75 -0.86 32.13
C ALA A 466 -3.41 -1.16 31.44
N ASN A 467 -2.29 -0.87 32.10
CA ASN A 467 -0.95 -1.19 31.61
C ASN A 467 -0.51 -2.64 31.95
N ALA A 468 -1.30 -3.41 32.70
CA ALA A 468 -0.97 -4.80 33.05
C ALA A 468 -1.30 -5.77 31.90
N THR A 469 -0.82 -5.44 30.71
CA THR A 469 -0.94 -6.20 29.47
C THR A 469 0.37 -6.12 28.71
N GLU A 470 0.68 -7.12 27.90
CA GLU A 470 1.85 -7.09 27.01
C GLU A 470 1.61 -6.26 25.74
N TYR A 471 0.35 -5.86 25.48
CA TYR A 471 -0.04 -5.06 24.34
C TYR A 471 0.03 -3.55 24.61
N GLY A 472 0.13 -2.74 23.55
CA GLY A 472 0.22 -1.28 23.66
C GLY A 472 -0.30 -0.52 22.43
N LEU A 473 -1.30 -1.04 21.73
CA LEU A 473 -1.78 -0.45 20.46
C LEU A 473 -2.55 0.87 20.68
N ALA A 474 -3.65 0.82 21.43
CA ALA A 474 -4.53 1.96 21.65
C ALA A 474 -5.18 1.94 23.03
N SER A 475 -5.56 3.11 23.54
CA SER A 475 -6.32 3.27 24.77
C SER A 475 -7.30 4.45 24.68
N GLY A 476 -8.23 4.56 25.63
CA GLY A 476 -9.15 5.70 25.68
C GLY A 476 -9.63 5.99 27.10
N VAL A 477 -9.87 7.27 27.39
CA VAL A 477 -10.44 7.72 28.66
C VAL A 477 -11.61 8.66 28.40
N PHE A 478 -12.70 8.39 29.13
CA PHE A 478 -13.90 9.21 29.10
C PHE A 478 -14.02 9.98 30.42
N THR A 479 -13.81 11.28 30.37
CA THR A 479 -13.87 12.15 31.55
C THR A 479 -14.17 13.59 31.13
N LYS A 480 -14.89 14.33 31.99
CA LYS A 480 -15.04 15.79 31.85
C LYS A 480 -13.91 16.57 32.53
N ASP A 481 -13.13 15.89 33.36
CA ASP A 481 -12.04 16.45 34.13
C ASP A 481 -10.75 16.40 33.30
N ILE A 482 -10.32 17.56 32.81
CA ILE A 482 -9.13 17.71 31.98
C ILE A 482 -7.85 17.24 32.69
N SER A 483 -7.75 17.43 34.01
CA SER A 483 -6.57 17.03 34.78
C SER A 483 -6.44 15.50 34.78
N LYS A 484 -7.57 14.79 34.89
CA LYS A 484 -7.60 13.33 34.80
C LYS A 484 -7.32 12.83 33.38
N ALA A 485 -7.86 13.53 32.37
CA ALA A 485 -7.62 13.18 30.97
C ALA A 485 -6.12 13.22 30.62
N LEU A 486 -5.46 14.34 30.96
CA LEU A 486 -4.02 14.51 30.70
C LEU A 486 -3.17 13.55 31.54
N ARG A 487 -3.49 13.40 32.83
CA ARG A 487 -2.77 12.43 33.70
C ARG A 487 -2.89 10.99 33.19
N PHE A 488 -4.04 10.60 32.65
CA PHE A 488 -4.21 9.28 32.03
C PHE A 488 -3.37 9.18 30.75
N ALA A 489 -3.46 10.19 29.87
CA ALA A 489 -2.73 10.20 28.61
C ALA A 489 -1.22 10.11 28.75
N GLU A 490 -0.65 10.75 29.79
CA GLU A 490 0.79 10.71 30.07
C GLU A 490 1.28 9.37 30.63
N ARG A 491 0.39 8.58 31.23
CA ARG A 491 0.78 7.40 32.02
C ARG A 491 0.34 6.06 31.42
N VAL A 492 -0.62 6.07 30.52
CA VAL A 492 -1.04 4.84 29.84
C VAL A 492 0.00 4.42 28.81
N GLU A 493 0.35 3.15 28.78
CA GLU A 493 1.36 2.59 27.88
C GLU A 493 0.70 2.15 26.57
N ALA A 494 0.35 3.11 25.71
CA ALA A 494 -0.25 2.86 24.41
C ALA A 494 0.20 3.85 23.33
N GLY A 495 0.32 3.39 22.08
CA GLY A 495 0.74 4.22 20.94
C GLY A 495 -0.29 5.27 20.51
N THR A 496 -1.58 5.09 20.84
CA THR A 496 -2.65 6.07 20.60
C THR A 496 -3.53 6.20 21.85
N VAL A 497 -3.87 7.43 22.24
CA VAL A 497 -4.77 7.71 23.37
C VAL A 497 -5.95 8.58 22.91
N LEU A 498 -7.17 8.06 23.05
CA LEU A 498 -8.40 8.77 22.74
C LEU A 498 -8.94 9.49 23.97
N LEU A 499 -8.97 10.83 23.95
CA LEU A 499 -9.56 11.65 24.99
C LEU A 499 -10.94 12.13 24.55
N THR A 500 -12.02 11.70 25.22
CA THR A 500 -13.37 12.15 24.87
C THR A 500 -14.18 12.64 26.06
N HIS A 501 -15.00 13.67 25.83
CA HIS A 501 -15.88 14.29 26.82
C HIS A 501 -17.28 13.62 26.89
N THR A 502 -17.61 12.66 26.01
CA THR A 502 -19.02 12.26 25.83
C THR A 502 -19.26 10.78 25.59
N ILE A 503 -19.92 10.15 26.56
CA ILE A 503 -20.66 8.87 26.43
C ILE A 503 -21.93 9.01 25.55
N LYS A 504 -22.35 10.24 25.20
CA LYS A 504 -23.69 10.49 24.62
C LYS A 504 -23.99 9.82 23.27
N GLN A 505 -23.01 9.51 22.42
CA GLN A 505 -23.28 8.87 21.12
C GLN A 505 -23.35 7.34 21.18
N MET A 506 -22.60 6.69 22.07
CA MET A 506 -22.65 5.23 22.23
C MET A 506 -23.85 4.79 23.08
N SER A 507 -24.18 5.49 24.16
CA SER A 507 -25.19 5.01 25.12
C SER A 507 -26.63 5.09 24.62
N ARG A 508 -27.01 6.14 23.88
CA ARG A 508 -28.42 6.36 23.48
C ARG A 508 -28.96 5.37 22.44
N ARG A 509 -28.11 4.70 21.65
CA ARG A 509 -28.56 3.67 20.69
C ARG A 509 -28.43 2.26 21.25
N LEU A 510 -27.37 1.95 22.01
CA LEU A 510 -27.20 0.63 22.64
C LEU A 510 -28.23 0.34 23.73
N LEU A 511 -28.68 1.35 24.48
CA LEU A 511 -29.64 1.16 25.58
C LEU A 511 -31.10 1.10 25.14
N VAL A 512 -31.45 1.59 23.94
CA VAL A 512 -32.86 1.67 23.50
C VAL A 512 -33.36 0.35 22.88
N ASP A 513 -32.47 -0.44 22.26
CA ASP A 513 -32.87 -1.70 21.61
C ASP A 513 -32.72 -2.94 22.51
N LEU A 514 -32.00 -2.83 23.63
CA LEU A 514 -31.81 -3.91 24.60
C LEU A 514 -32.64 -3.63 25.85
N ASN A 515 -33.95 -3.91 25.80
CA ASN A 515 -34.87 -3.91 26.95
C ASN A 515 -34.49 -4.98 27.99
N SER A 516 -33.32 -4.86 28.62
CA SER A 516 -32.86 -5.74 29.70
C SER A 516 -32.64 -4.93 30.98
N PRO A 517 -33.43 -5.18 32.04
CA PRO A 517 -33.27 -4.53 33.35
C PRO A 517 -31.88 -4.72 34.00
N ASP A 518 -31.10 -5.70 33.54
CA ASP A 518 -29.77 -5.99 34.08
C ASP A 518 -28.66 -5.12 33.46
N LEU A 519 -28.86 -4.58 32.24
CA LEU A 519 -27.91 -3.67 31.60
C LEU A 519 -27.95 -2.26 32.21
N GLU A 520 -29.10 -1.80 32.72
CA GLU A 520 -29.20 -0.51 33.43
C GLU A 520 -28.40 -0.47 34.74
N LYS A 521 -28.07 -1.63 35.34
CA LYS A 521 -27.27 -1.71 36.58
C LYS A 521 -25.75 -1.75 36.34
N ILE A 522 -25.32 -1.85 35.08
CA ILE A 522 -23.91 -1.97 34.69
C ILE A 522 -23.27 -0.60 34.43
N TRP A 523 -24.08 0.39 34.04
CA TRP A 523 -23.68 1.78 33.77
C TRP A 523 -24.11 2.71 34.91
#